data_AF-X0SRI5-F1
#
_entry.id   AF-X0SRI5-F1
#
_cell.length_a   1.000
_cell.length_b   1.000
_cell.length_c   1.000
_cell.angle_alpha   90.00
_cell.angle_beta   90.00
_cell.angle_gamma   90.00
#
_symmetry.space_group_name_H-M   'P 1'
#
loop_
_entity.id
_entity.type
_entity.pdbx_description
1 polymer ?
#
loop_
_entity_poly.entity_id
_entity_poly.type
_entity_poly.pdbx_seq_one_letter_code
_entity_poly.pdbx_strand_id
1 'polypeptide(L)'
;MTGRERIRRAVLFQGPDRVPRALPDPWGSDFFDVGTDSDPNWKPGTPGEDEWGCVWEKDPEGKTMGQVTFHPLGDYSMLDNFSFPDYTLPARYEKTREAMQNNKEEKFVLANIPLSLIHRLEYLRGHVEAWTDPYEYPEELGRLLDKFADTAIESIEKFSEIGVDGIISCDDWGLQDRPMVSPDVFRDFFQPRYEKVY
;
A
#
# COMPACT_ATOMS: atom_id res chain seq x y z
N MET A 1 20.21 16.49 -16.83
CA MET A 1 18.94 15.74 -16.75
C MET A 1 18.44 15.81 -15.32
N THR A 2 17.16 16.13 -15.11
CA THR A 2 16.54 16.16 -13.78
C THR A 2 16.31 14.74 -13.27
N GLY A 3 15.96 14.57 -11.99
CA GLY A 3 15.62 13.24 -11.45
C GLY A 3 14.42 12.65 -12.18
N ARG A 4 13.38 13.47 -12.41
CA ARG A 4 12.16 13.11 -13.16
C ARG A 4 12.47 12.60 -14.56
N GLU A 5 13.23 13.37 -15.36
CA GLU A 5 13.57 12.95 -16.73
C GLU A 5 14.42 11.69 -16.73
N ARG A 6 15.36 11.57 -15.79
CA ARG A 6 16.23 10.39 -15.67
C ARG A 6 15.44 9.12 -15.40
N ILE A 7 14.50 9.16 -14.47
CA ILE A 7 13.63 8.02 -14.16
C ILE A 7 12.76 7.67 -15.36
N ARG A 8 12.07 8.65 -15.96
CA ARG A 8 11.20 8.42 -17.13
C ARG A 8 11.94 7.74 -18.27
N ARG A 9 13.15 8.21 -18.60
CA ARG A 9 13.98 7.58 -19.63
C ARG A 9 14.45 6.18 -19.26
N ALA A 10 14.71 5.91 -17.98
CA ALA A 10 15.10 4.58 -17.52
C ALA A 10 13.94 3.58 -17.67
N VAL A 11 12.75 3.90 -17.15
CA VAL A 11 11.59 3.00 -17.20
C VAL A 11 11.03 2.80 -18.61
N LEU A 12 11.20 3.80 -19.49
CA LEU A 12 10.83 3.71 -20.91
C LEU A 12 11.94 3.11 -21.79
N PHE A 13 13.05 2.65 -21.21
CA PHE A 13 14.20 2.07 -21.93
C PHE A 13 14.82 3.01 -22.99
N GLN A 14 14.81 4.32 -22.74
CA GLN A 14 15.29 5.37 -23.66
C GLN A 14 16.73 5.81 -23.43
N GLY A 15 17.45 5.20 -22.48
CA GLY A 15 18.83 5.55 -22.16
C GLY A 15 18.94 6.88 -21.40
N PRO A 16 18.93 6.87 -20.05
CA PRO A 16 19.22 8.04 -19.24
C PRO A 16 20.71 8.40 -19.28
N ASP A 17 21.07 9.59 -18.75
CA ASP A 17 22.47 10.02 -18.63
C ASP A 17 23.29 9.19 -17.61
N ARG A 18 22.61 8.58 -16.63
CA ARG A 18 23.14 7.54 -15.72
C ARG A 18 22.00 6.69 -15.16
N VAL A 19 22.36 5.58 -14.49
CA VAL A 19 21.39 4.79 -13.71
C VAL A 19 20.75 5.68 -12.64
N PRO A 20 19.40 5.73 -12.52
CA PRO A 20 18.74 6.45 -11.45
C PRO A 20 19.03 5.84 -10.07
N ARG A 21 18.98 6.66 -9.02
CA ARG A 21 19.29 6.23 -7.65
C ARG A 21 18.16 6.54 -6.68
N ALA A 22 17.97 5.65 -5.72
CA ALA A 22 17.15 5.82 -4.51
C ALA A 22 18.01 5.41 -3.31
N LEU A 23 18.94 6.28 -2.90
CA LEU A 23 19.90 5.99 -1.82
C LEU A 23 19.74 7.01 -0.69
N PRO A 24 20.01 6.61 0.57
CA PRO A 24 19.98 7.53 1.70
C PRO A 24 21.07 8.59 1.59
N ASP A 25 20.93 9.67 2.35
CA ASP A 25 21.99 10.67 2.47
C ASP A 25 23.31 10.05 2.98
N PRO A 26 24.47 10.52 2.49
CA PRO A 26 24.67 11.63 1.55
C PRO A 26 24.62 11.20 0.06
N TRP A 27 24.23 9.96 -0.24
CA TRP A 27 24.33 9.39 -1.58
C TRP A 27 23.22 9.86 -2.54
N GLY A 28 22.13 10.39 -1.99
CA GLY A 28 21.08 11.12 -2.70
C GLY A 28 20.09 10.24 -3.48
N SER A 29 18.94 10.84 -3.82
CA SER A 29 17.83 10.20 -4.53
C SER A 29 17.35 11.04 -5.70
N ASP A 30 17.00 10.38 -6.81
CA ASP A 30 16.29 10.95 -7.96
C ASP A 30 14.76 10.97 -7.74
N PHE A 31 14.28 10.37 -6.66
CA PHE A 31 12.88 10.27 -6.28
C PHE A 31 12.49 11.33 -5.23
N PHE A 32 11.21 11.66 -5.24
CA PHE A 32 10.53 12.45 -4.23
C PHE A 32 9.27 11.69 -3.80
N ASP A 33 9.33 11.08 -2.63
CA ASP A 33 8.26 10.22 -2.15
C ASP A 33 7.12 11.04 -1.55
N VAL A 34 5.90 10.68 -1.93
CA VAL A 34 4.66 11.24 -1.36
C VAL A 34 3.73 10.10 -0.95
N GLY A 35 2.66 10.43 -0.22
CA GLY A 35 1.73 9.44 0.31
C GLY A 35 0.45 10.09 0.82
N THR A 36 -0.46 9.27 1.32
CA THR A 36 -1.71 9.74 1.93
C THR A 36 -1.55 9.92 3.42
N ASP A 37 -2.20 10.93 3.98
CA ASP A 37 -2.45 11.03 5.41
C ASP A 37 -3.70 10.24 5.84
N SER A 38 -3.84 10.09 7.15
CA SER A 38 -5.07 9.57 7.75
C SER A 38 -6.26 10.51 7.56
N ASP A 39 -7.49 9.97 7.66
CA ASP A 39 -8.70 10.78 7.67
C ASP A 39 -8.62 11.73 8.90
N PRO A 40 -8.69 13.06 8.69
CA PRO A 40 -8.60 14.02 9.79
C PRO A 40 -9.75 13.91 10.81
N ASN A 41 -10.87 13.28 10.44
CA ASN A 41 -12.01 13.05 11.33
C ASN A 41 -11.98 11.69 12.02
N TRP A 42 -11.15 10.77 11.56
CA TRP A 42 -11.02 9.46 12.18
C TRP A 42 -10.25 9.57 13.48
N LYS A 43 -10.68 8.78 14.47
CA LYS A 43 -10.02 8.67 15.77
C LYS A 43 -10.00 7.21 16.21
N PRO A 44 -8.88 6.74 16.79
CA PRO A 44 -8.84 5.39 17.33
C PRO A 44 -9.82 5.26 18.50
N GLY A 45 -10.55 4.15 18.55
CA GLY A 45 -11.38 3.76 19.69
C GLY A 45 -10.54 3.20 20.84
N THR A 46 -9.40 2.58 20.54
CA THR A 46 -8.45 2.05 21.53
C THR A 46 -6.99 2.40 21.19
N PRO A 47 -6.07 2.49 22.18
CA PRO A 47 -4.66 2.73 21.89
C PRO A 47 -4.08 1.71 20.91
N GLY A 48 -3.39 2.20 19.88
CA GLY A 48 -2.76 1.37 18.85
C GLY A 48 -3.67 0.97 17.69
N GLU A 49 -4.96 1.32 17.72
CA GLU A 49 -5.87 1.08 16.59
C GLU A 49 -5.46 1.91 15.36
N ASP A 50 -5.57 1.32 14.17
CA ASP A 50 -5.45 1.98 12.87
C ASP A 50 -6.83 2.20 12.20
N GLU A 51 -6.87 2.93 11.08
CA GLU A 51 -8.13 3.25 10.38
C GLU A 51 -8.91 2.04 9.89
N TRP A 52 -8.23 0.89 9.76
CA TRP A 52 -8.83 -0.38 9.38
C TRP A 52 -9.30 -1.17 10.61
N GLY A 53 -9.23 -0.62 11.82
CA GLY A 53 -9.64 -1.28 13.07
C GLY A 53 -8.63 -2.32 13.59
N CYS A 54 -7.43 -2.41 13.00
CA CYS A 54 -6.38 -3.30 13.49
C CYS A 54 -5.70 -2.66 14.70
N VAL A 55 -5.47 -3.40 15.78
CA VAL A 55 -4.72 -2.89 16.95
C VAL A 55 -3.27 -3.32 16.86
N TRP A 56 -2.38 -2.34 16.92
CA TRP A 56 -0.93 -2.51 16.87
C TRP A 56 -0.30 -2.40 18.25
N GLU A 57 0.51 -3.39 18.60
CA GLU A 57 1.40 -3.35 19.76
C GLU A 57 2.84 -3.13 19.32
N LYS A 58 3.48 -2.12 19.91
CA LYS A 58 4.88 -1.81 19.69
C LYS A 58 5.70 -2.28 20.89
N ASP A 59 6.94 -2.68 20.62
CA ASP A 59 7.92 -2.90 21.67
C ASP A 59 8.05 -1.63 22.55
N PRO A 60 8.21 -1.76 23.89
CA PRO A 60 8.29 -0.59 24.79
C PRO A 60 9.41 0.39 24.45
N GLU A 61 10.49 -0.06 23.80
CA GLU A 61 11.62 0.76 23.39
C GLU A 61 11.40 1.41 22.00
N GLY A 62 10.28 1.11 21.33
CA GLY A 62 9.89 1.71 20.05
C GLY A 62 10.83 1.38 18.90
N LYS A 63 11.61 0.30 19.02
CA LYS A 63 12.64 -0.08 18.04
C LYS A 63 12.09 -0.67 16.74
N THR A 64 10.85 -1.14 16.75
CA THR A 64 10.18 -1.78 15.62
C THR A 64 8.89 -1.05 15.26
N MET A 65 8.35 -1.34 14.08
CA MET A 65 7.04 -0.86 13.66
C MET A 65 5.91 -1.36 14.57
N GLY A 66 6.13 -2.48 15.26
CA GLY A 66 5.13 -3.22 16.03
C GLY A 66 4.57 -4.41 15.28
N GLN A 67 3.56 -5.05 15.88
CA GLN A 67 2.80 -6.15 15.31
C GLN A 67 1.31 -5.93 15.56
N VAL A 68 0.46 -6.43 14.67
CA VAL A 68 -0.99 -6.43 14.89
C VAL A 68 -1.33 -7.53 15.90
N THR A 69 -2.08 -7.19 16.94
CA THR A 69 -2.55 -8.13 17.98
C THR A 69 -4.07 -8.28 18.02
N PHE A 70 -4.79 -7.43 17.29
CA PHE A 70 -6.23 -7.56 17.08
C PHE A 70 -6.58 -7.43 15.59
N HIS A 71 -7.36 -8.40 15.12
CA HIS A 71 -7.77 -8.59 13.73
C HIS A 71 -9.30 -8.40 13.64
N PRO A 72 -9.80 -7.25 13.15
CA PRO A 72 -11.22 -6.90 13.22
C PRO A 72 -12.10 -7.77 12.32
N LEU A 73 -11.49 -8.45 11.35
CA LEU A 73 -12.14 -9.42 10.49
C LEU A 73 -11.65 -10.84 10.80
N GLY A 74 -11.21 -11.18 12.01
CA GLY A 74 -10.86 -12.58 12.36
C GLY A 74 -12.02 -13.58 12.12
N ASP A 75 -13.26 -13.10 12.11
CA ASP A 75 -14.45 -13.82 11.64
C ASP A 75 -15.08 -13.07 10.46
N TYR A 76 -15.27 -13.77 9.33
CA TYR A 76 -15.90 -13.20 8.13
C TYR A 76 -17.37 -12.82 8.33
N SER A 77 -18.04 -13.30 9.38
CA SER A 77 -19.40 -12.83 9.71
C SER A 77 -19.47 -11.31 9.96
N MET A 78 -18.33 -10.69 10.25
CA MET A 78 -18.18 -9.25 10.45
C MET A 78 -18.03 -8.45 9.14
N LEU A 79 -17.67 -9.11 8.02
CA LEU A 79 -17.30 -8.46 6.76
C LEU A 79 -18.43 -7.58 6.19
N ASP A 80 -19.67 -8.04 6.25
CA ASP A 80 -20.82 -7.30 5.68
C ASP A 80 -21.11 -5.98 6.42
N ASN A 81 -20.67 -5.86 7.67
CA ASN A 81 -20.87 -4.67 8.51
C ASN A 81 -19.56 -3.90 8.76
N PHE A 82 -18.48 -4.29 8.08
CA PHE A 82 -17.17 -3.67 8.29
C PHE A 82 -17.09 -2.32 7.57
N SER A 83 -16.62 -1.30 8.30
CA SER A 83 -16.43 0.05 7.79
C SER A 83 -15.03 0.20 7.22
N PHE A 84 -14.91 0.17 5.89
CA PHE A 84 -13.64 0.41 5.20
C PHE A 84 -13.24 1.90 5.24
N PRO A 85 -11.94 2.23 5.32
CA PRO A 85 -11.49 3.62 5.19
C PRO A 85 -11.82 4.20 3.81
N ASP A 86 -12.26 5.46 3.79
CA ASP A 86 -12.55 6.18 2.55
C ASP A 86 -11.31 6.91 2.04
N TYR A 87 -10.72 6.40 0.95
CA TYR A 87 -9.55 7.01 0.29
C TYR A 87 -9.92 8.02 -0.79
N THR A 88 -11.21 8.29 -1.01
CA THR A 88 -11.67 9.35 -1.91
C THR A 88 -11.60 10.74 -1.27
N LEU A 89 -11.44 10.80 0.07
CA LEU A 89 -11.38 12.04 0.85
C LEU A 89 -10.22 12.95 0.41
N PRO A 90 -10.50 14.16 -0.13
CA PRO A 90 -9.45 15.06 -0.61
C PRO A 90 -8.45 15.49 0.47
N ALA A 91 -8.91 15.60 1.72
CA ALA A 91 -8.10 16.04 2.84
C ALA A 91 -6.87 15.13 3.12
N ARG A 92 -6.94 13.84 2.77
CA ARG A 92 -5.82 12.89 2.89
C ARG A 92 -4.63 13.26 2.00
N TYR A 93 -4.85 14.05 0.96
CA TYR A 93 -3.86 14.33 -0.07
C TYR A 93 -3.32 15.77 0.00
N GLU A 94 -3.76 16.58 0.95
CA GLU A 94 -3.37 18.00 1.01
C GLU A 94 -1.87 18.17 1.23
N LYS A 95 -1.26 17.38 2.12
CA LYS A 95 0.20 17.38 2.29
C LYS A 95 0.94 16.95 1.04
N THR A 96 0.37 16.04 0.25
CA THR A 96 0.97 15.69 -1.05
C THR A 96 0.90 16.88 -2.01
N ARG A 97 -0.23 17.61 -2.08
CA ARG A 97 -0.34 18.84 -2.88
C ARG A 97 0.67 19.90 -2.45
N GLU A 98 0.86 20.09 -1.14
CA GLU A 98 1.87 21.00 -0.59
C GLU A 98 3.29 20.53 -0.91
N ALA A 99 3.59 19.24 -0.71
CA ALA A 99 4.91 18.66 -0.96
C ALA A 99 5.32 18.76 -2.43
N MET A 100 4.37 18.60 -3.36
CA MET A 100 4.58 18.80 -4.80
C MET A 100 5.13 20.20 -5.12
N GLN A 101 4.69 21.24 -4.40
CA GLN A 101 5.18 22.61 -4.61
C GLN A 101 6.65 22.77 -4.18
N ASN A 102 7.14 21.89 -3.30
CA ASN A 102 8.49 21.90 -2.76
C ASN A 102 9.50 21.06 -3.56
N ASN A 103 9.07 20.32 -4.58
CA ASN A 103 9.95 19.56 -5.47
C ASN A 103 10.71 20.47 -6.47
N LYS A 104 11.58 21.36 -5.94
CA LYS A 104 12.33 22.35 -6.73
C LYS A 104 13.43 21.74 -7.61
N GLU A 105 13.89 20.55 -7.27
CA GLU A 105 14.95 19.83 -8.00
C GLU A 105 14.40 18.97 -9.15
N GLU A 106 13.08 19.02 -9.38
CA GLU A 106 12.38 18.23 -10.41
C GLU A 106 12.72 16.74 -10.32
N LYS A 107 12.66 16.20 -9.10
CA LYS A 107 12.75 14.76 -8.83
C LYS A 107 11.49 14.04 -9.32
N PHE A 108 11.61 12.75 -9.59
CA PHE A 108 10.48 11.92 -9.96
C PHE A 108 9.56 11.72 -8.76
N VAL A 109 8.31 12.16 -8.84
CA VAL A 109 7.39 12.02 -7.70
C VAL A 109 6.76 10.64 -7.70
N LEU A 110 7.05 9.86 -6.66
CA LEU A 110 6.55 8.50 -6.49
C LEU A 110 5.55 8.48 -5.33
N ALA A 111 4.30 8.16 -5.62
CA ALA A 111 3.24 8.06 -4.62
C ALA A 111 3.16 6.65 -4.03
N ASN A 112 3.28 6.56 -2.71
CA ASN A 112 3.09 5.32 -1.98
C ASN A 112 1.59 5.06 -1.84
N ILE A 113 1.13 3.99 -2.48
CA ILE A 113 -0.25 3.53 -2.34
C ILE A 113 -0.40 2.90 -0.96
N PRO A 114 -1.39 3.31 -0.16
CA PRO A 114 -1.54 2.90 1.24
C PRO A 114 -2.10 1.48 1.39
N LEU A 115 -1.83 0.61 0.42
CA LEU A 115 -2.39 -0.72 0.36
C LEU A 115 -1.41 -1.75 -0.21
N SER A 116 -1.32 -2.85 0.54
CA SER A 116 -0.66 -4.09 0.21
C SER A 116 -1.70 -5.17 0.36
N LEU A 117 -1.92 -5.97 -0.68
CA LEU A 117 -2.98 -6.99 -0.66
C LEU A 117 -2.74 -8.02 0.43
N ILE A 118 -1.50 -8.55 0.53
CA ILE A 118 -1.21 -9.63 1.48
C ILE A 118 -1.05 -9.13 2.91
N HIS A 119 -0.31 -8.04 3.13
CA HIS A 119 -0.12 -7.53 4.48
C HIS A 119 -1.44 -7.03 5.06
N ARG A 120 -2.27 -6.31 4.28
CA ARG A 120 -3.57 -5.85 4.78
C ARG A 120 -4.51 -7.02 5.05
N LEU A 121 -4.47 -8.09 4.24
CA LEU A 121 -5.22 -9.32 4.51
C LEU A 121 -4.79 -9.92 5.86
N GLU A 122 -3.49 -10.11 6.10
CA GLU A 122 -2.97 -10.64 7.36
C GLU A 122 -3.32 -9.75 8.55
N TYR A 123 -3.29 -8.43 8.41
CA TYR A 123 -3.67 -7.51 9.49
C TYR A 123 -5.15 -7.62 9.84
N LEU A 124 -6.03 -7.85 8.86
CA LEU A 124 -7.46 -7.92 9.07
C LEU A 124 -7.95 -9.28 9.52
N ARG A 125 -7.38 -10.36 8.95
CA ARG A 125 -7.80 -11.75 9.18
C ARG A 125 -7.01 -12.45 10.28
N GLY A 126 -5.76 -12.07 10.49
CA GLY A 126 -4.79 -12.88 11.21
C GLY A 126 -3.94 -13.71 10.24
N HIS A 127 -2.73 -14.08 10.67
CA HIS A 127 -1.77 -14.79 9.82
C HIS A 127 -2.34 -16.13 9.35
N VAL A 128 -2.80 -16.99 10.26
CA VAL A 128 -3.26 -18.35 9.91
C VAL A 128 -4.47 -18.30 9.00
N GLU A 129 -5.44 -17.45 9.33
CA GLU A 129 -6.66 -17.24 8.57
C GLU A 129 -6.35 -16.74 7.16
N ALA A 130 -5.56 -15.67 7.02
CA ALA A 130 -5.18 -15.11 5.71
C ALA A 130 -4.58 -16.15 4.75
N TRP A 131 -3.77 -17.09 5.26
CA TRP A 131 -3.14 -18.13 4.44
C TRP A 131 -4.03 -19.35 4.18
N THR A 132 -5.08 -19.56 4.99
CA THR A 132 -6.01 -20.70 4.85
C THR A 132 -7.32 -20.32 4.13
N ASP A 133 -7.68 -19.05 4.12
CA ASP A 133 -8.86 -18.48 3.46
C ASP A 133 -9.05 -18.89 1.99
N PRO A 134 -8.00 -19.02 1.14
CA PRO A 134 -8.19 -19.53 -0.23
C PRO A 134 -8.85 -20.90 -0.31
N TYR A 135 -8.77 -21.69 0.76
CA TYR A 135 -9.31 -23.04 0.84
C TYR A 135 -10.59 -23.11 1.68
N GLU A 136 -10.67 -22.33 2.77
CA GLU A 136 -11.78 -22.39 3.72
C GLU A 136 -12.89 -21.39 3.41
N TYR A 137 -12.55 -20.20 2.90
CA TYR A 137 -13.47 -19.08 2.68
C TYR A 137 -13.18 -18.35 1.34
N PRO A 138 -13.18 -19.07 0.20
CA PRO A 138 -12.72 -18.52 -1.07
C PRO A 138 -13.61 -17.37 -1.58
N GLU A 139 -14.92 -17.40 -1.31
CA GLU A 139 -15.85 -16.36 -1.75
C GLU A 139 -15.65 -15.07 -0.97
N GLU A 140 -15.54 -15.16 0.36
CA GLU A 140 -15.32 -14.05 1.26
C GLU A 140 -13.95 -13.41 1.05
N LEU A 141 -12.91 -14.24 0.86
CA LEU A 141 -11.58 -13.77 0.48
C LEU A 141 -11.63 -12.96 -0.81
N GLY A 142 -12.28 -13.49 -1.86
CA GLY A 142 -12.42 -12.80 -3.13
C GLY A 142 -13.08 -11.42 -2.96
N ARG A 143 -14.18 -11.36 -2.21
CA ARG A 143 -14.89 -10.10 -1.89
C ARG A 143 -14.01 -9.10 -1.15
N LEU A 144 -13.22 -9.57 -0.18
CA LEU A 144 -12.33 -8.71 0.61
C LEU A 144 -11.16 -8.18 -0.25
N LEU A 145 -10.54 -9.03 -1.08
CA LEU A 145 -9.49 -8.61 -2.01
C LEU A 145 -10.01 -7.63 -3.07
N ASP A 146 -11.25 -7.79 -3.53
CA ASP A 146 -11.88 -6.83 -4.43
C ASP A 146 -12.03 -5.45 -3.77
N LYS A 147 -12.39 -5.41 -2.49
CA LYS A 147 -12.42 -4.15 -1.72
C LYS A 147 -11.06 -3.52 -1.59
N PHE A 148 -10.01 -4.32 -1.38
CA PHE A 148 -8.65 -3.78 -1.39
C PHE A 148 -8.31 -3.17 -2.75
N ALA A 149 -8.52 -3.91 -3.84
CA ALA A 149 -8.24 -3.41 -5.18
C ALA A 149 -9.00 -2.09 -5.48
N ASP A 150 -10.27 -2.00 -5.11
CA ASP A 150 -11.07 -0.78 -5.25
C ASP A 150 -10.46 0.40 -4.47
N THR A 151 -10.10 0.17 -3.20
CA THR A 151 -9.45 1.20 -2.37
C THR A 151 -8.09 1.66 -2.92
N ALA A 152 -7.29 0.74 -3.48
CA ALA A 152 -6.04 1.12 -4.14
C ALA A 152 -6.30 2.02 -5.36
N ILE A 153 -7.29 1.69 -6.19
CA ILE A 153 -7.67 2.48 -7.37
C ILE A 153 -8.15 3.87 -6.96
N GLU A 154 -9.01 3.98 -5.95
CA GLU A 154 -9.47 5.28 -5.43
C GLU A 154 -8.29 6.18 -5.05
N SER A 155 -7.26 5.61 -4.41
CA SER A 155 -6.05 6.36 -4.06
C SER A 155 -5.21 6.74 -5.27
N ILE A 156 -5.03 5.83 -6.22
CA ILE A 156 -4.32 6.07 -7.47
C ILE A 156 -4.98 7.20 -8.28
N GLU A 157 -6.30 7.21 -8.37
CA GLU A 157 -7.05 8.27 -9.06
C GLU A 157 -6.79 9.64 -8.42
N LYS A 158 -6.80 9.73 -7.09
CA LYS A 158 -6.50 10.98 -6.38
C LYS A 158 -5.06 11.45 -6.57
N PHE A 159 -4.10 10.54 -6.57
CA PHE A 159 -2.71 10.89 -6.89
C PHE A 159 -2.53 11.32 -8.34
N SER A 160 -3.22 10.68 -9.28
CA SER A 160 -3.24 11.06 -10.69
C SER A 160 -3.78 12.47 -10.89
N GLU A 161 -4.87 12.85 -10.21
CA GLU A 161 -5.43 14.21 -10.21
C GLU A 161 -4.43 15.27 -9.71
N ILE A 162 -3.48 14.89 -8.84
CA ILE A 162 -2.43 15.78 -8.33
C ILE A 162 -1.26 15.92 -9.32
N GLY A 163 -1.08 14.94 -10.20
CA GLY A 163 0.00 14.91 -11.18
C GLY A 163 1.31 14.34 -10.62
N VAL A 164 1.24 13.30 -9.78
CA VAL A 164 2.43 12.51 -9.43
C VAL A 164 2.99 11.80 -10.67
N ASP A 165 4.28 11.47 -10.67
CA ASP A 165 4.92 10.87 -11.84
C ASP A 165 4.76 9.34 -11.90
N GLY A 166 4.53 8.69 -10.76
CA GLY A 166 4.28 7.25 -10.66
C GLY A 166 3.74 6.84 -9.29
N ILE A 167 3.41 5.55 -9.17
CA ILE A 167 2.89 4.93 -7.95
C ILE A 167 3.77 3.75 -7.54
N ILE A 168 3.75 3.40 -6.25
CA ILE A 168 4.41 2.22 -5.70
C ILE A 168 3.54 1.57 -4.62
N SER A 169 3.51 0.23 -4.63
CA SER A 169 3.00 -0.61 -3.54
C SER A 169 3.99 -1.76 -3.32
N CYS A 170 3.88 -2.41 -2.17
CA CYS A 170 4.80 -3.49 -1.78
C CYS A 170 4.00 -4.68 -1.26
N ASP A 171 4.20 -5.85 -1.85
CA ASP A 171 3.67 -7.12 -1.36
C ASP A 171 4.77 -8.17 -1.36
N ASP A 172 4.96 -8.82 -0.20
CA ASP A 172 5.98 -9.84 -0.03
C ASP A 172 5.37 -11.23 -0.28
N TRP A 173 5.72 -11.83 -1.42
CA TRP A 173 5.20 -13.13 -1.86
C TRP A 173 6.21 -14.27 -1.75
N GLY A 174 7.45 -13.97 -1.35
CA GLY A 174 8.58 -14.89 -1.41
C GLY A 174 9.09 -15.29 -0.04
N LEU A 175 9.30 -16.60 0.15
CA LEU A 175 10.27 -17.13 1.09
C LEU A 175 11.64 -17.18 0.42
N GLN A 176 12.67 -17.57 1.17
CA GLN A 176 14.05 -17.63 0.67
C GLN A 176 14.23 -18.54 -0.55
N ASP A 177 13.42 -19.60 -0.68
CA ASP A 177 13.58 -20.64 -1.70
C ASP A 177 12.29 -20.96 -2.50
N ARG A 178 11.15 -20.34 -2.17
CA ARG A 178 9.86 -20.61 -2.81
C ARG A 178 8.83 -19.49 -2.56
N PRO A 179 7.74 -19.43 -3.35
CA PRO A 179 6.60 -18.57 -3.04
C PRO A 179 5.90 -18.95 -1.73
N MET A 180 5.23 -18.00 -1.09
CA MET A 180 4.46 -18.22 0.14
C MET A 180 3.18 -19.04 -0.09
N VAL A 181 2.55 -18.87 -1.26
CA VAL A 181 1.37 -19.65 -1.71
C VAL A 181 1.68 -20.40 -3.00
N SER A 182 0.87 -21.42 -3.31
CA SER A 182 0.99 -22.08 -4.61
C SER A 182 0.74 -21.08 -5.75
N PRO A 183 1.40 -21.27 -6.91
CA PRO A 183 1.13 -20.42 -8.07
C PRO A 183 -0.34 -20.43 -8.52
N ASP A 184 -1.08 -21.53 -8.31
CA ASP A 184 -2.52 -21.60 -8.61
C ASP A 184 -3.32 -20.67 -7.71
N VAL A 185 -3.09 -20.71 -6.38
CA VAL A 185 -3.75 -19.77 -5.44
C VAL A 185 -3.44 -18.32 -5.78
N PHE A 186 -2.18 -18.01 -6.14
CA PHE A 186 -1.84 -16.66 -6.57
C PHE A 186 -2.64 -16.23 -7.82
N ARG A 187 -2.72 -17.10 -8.83
CA ARG A 187 -3.45 -16.83 -10.07
C ARG A 187 -4.96 -16.67 -9.87
N ASP A 188 -5.54 -17.45 -8.97
CA ASP A 188 -6.99 -17.47 -8.77
C ASP A 188 -7.46 -16.29 -7.91
N PHE A 189 -6.69 -15.94 -6.87
CA PHE A 189 -7.13 -14.94 -5.89
C PHE A 189 -6.49 -13.57 -6.07
N PHE A 190 -5.17 -13.50 -6.28
CA PHE A 190 -4.41 -12.25 -6.18
C PHE A 190 -4.11 -11.62 -7.54
N GLN A 191 -3.68 -12.41 -8.54
CA GLN A 191 -3.34 -11.91 -9.88
C GLN A 191 -4.45 -11.06 -10.51
N PRO A 192 -5.75 -11.44 -10.46
CA PRO A 192 -6.79 -10.64 -11.09
C PRO A 192 -6.94 -9.25 -10.47
N ARG A 193 -6.60 -9.09 -9.18
CA ARG A 193 -6.64 -7.81 -8.48
C ARG A 193 -5.42 -6.96 -8.80
N TYR A 194 -4.24 -7.56 -8.96
CA TYR A 194 -3.09 -6.83 -9.49
C TYR A 194 -3.36 -6.30 -10.90
N GLU A 195 -3.89 -7.14 -11.81
CA GLU A 195 -4.24 -6.73 -13.19
C GLU A 195 -5.34 -5.65 -13.21
N LYS A 196 -6.24 -5.67 -12.24
CA LYS A 196 -7.26 -4.62 -12.09
C LYS A 196 -6.66 -3.27 -11.67
N VAL A 197 -5.59 -3.27 -10.86
CA VAL A 197 -5.01 -2.05 -10.26
C VAL A 197 -3.85 -1.47 -11.09
N TYR A 198 -3.00 -2.30 -11.70
CA TYR A 198 -1.71 -1.92 -12.33
C TYR A 198 -1.62 -2.33 -13.80
#